data_AF-A0A2H6HIH5-F1
#
_entry.id   AF-A0A2H6HIH5-F1
#
_cell.length_a   1.000
_cell.length_b   1.000
_cell.length_c   1.000
_cell.angle_alpha   90.00
_cell.angle_beta   90.00
_cell.angle_gamma   90.00
#
_symmetry.space_group_name_H-M   'P 1'
#
loop_
_entity.id
_entity.type
_entity.pdbx_description
1 polymer ?
#
loop_
_entity_poly.entity_id
_entity_poly.type
_entity_poly.pdbx_seq_one_letter_code
_entity_poly.pdbx_strand_id
1 'polypeptide(L)'
;MDALRSHPGESAADIALRYNAVLVEKGNPTFIHAGETWVVTTGGPELATIGTGDVLAGMIGAFLAMGLQPDVAARSAVYWHGVAGAHEKTRGTVTAASLIGAVSRTVVSPRSDPSE
;
A
#
# COMPACT_ATOMS: atom_id res chain seq x y z
N MET A 1 -3.80 19.36 13.52
CA MET A 1 -3.52 18.56 12.30
C MET A 1 -4.47 19.06 11.24
N ASP A 2 -4.26 20.30 10.83
CA ASP A 2 -5.08 21.03 9.86
C ASP A 2 -4.27 21.18 8.58
N ALA A 3 -4.95 21.14 7.44
CA ALA A 3 -4.45 21.41 6.09
C ALA A 3 -3.93 20.23 5.24
N LEU A 4 -4.59 19.08 5.26
CA LEU A 4 -4.52 18.14 4.12
C LEU A 4 -5.72 18.36 3.19
N ARG A 5 -5.52 19.33 2.28
CA ARG A 5 -6.21 19.54 1.00
C ARG A 5 -7.69 19.97 1.06
N SER A 6 -7.90 21.26 1.24
CA SER A 6 -9.11 21.95 0.78
C SER A 6 -9.11 22.06 -0.76
N HIS A 7 -9.28 20.93 -1.44
CA HIS A 7 -9.67 20.95 -2.84
C HIS A 7 -11.20 21.04 -2.90
N PRO A 8 -11.79 21.95 -3.69
CA PRO A 8 -13.23 21.91 -3.95
C PRO A 8 -13.53 20.59 -4.72
N GLY A 9 -13.96 19.56 -4.00
CA GLY A 9 -14.19 18.22 -4.52
C GLY A 9 -14.60 17.23 -3.42
N GLU A 10 -15.24 16.14 -3.82
CA GLU A 10 -15.60 15.01 -2.96
C GLU A 10 -14.33 14.38 -2.35
N SER A 11 -14.31 14.09 -1.05
CA SER A 11 -13.13 13.49 -0.41
C SER A 11 -12.94 12.02 -0.83
N ALA A 12 -11.74 11.49 -0.66
CA ALA A 12 -11.46 10.07 -0.92
C ALA A 12 -12.37 9.12 -0.09
N ALA A 13 -12.67 9.50 1.16
CA ALA A 13 -13.61 8.77 2.01
C ALA A 13 -15.05 8.83 1.47
N ASP A 14 -15.49 10.00 1.01
CA ASP A 14 -16.82 10.17 0.42
C ASP A 14 -16.97 9.34 -0.86
N ILE A 15 -15.96 9.33 -1.73
CA ILE A 15 -15.92 8.49 -2.94
C ILE A 15 -16.04 7.01 -2.55
N ALA A 16 -15.28 6.56 -1.55
CA ALA A 16 -15.33 5.16 -1.09
C ALA A 16 -16.73 4.76 -0.62
N LEU A 17 -17.39 5.62 0.18
CA LEU A 17 -18.75 5.40 0.66
C LEU A 17 -19.76 5.38 -0.50
N ARG A 18 -19.68 6.36 -1.40
CA ARG A 18 -20.60 6.51 -2.54
C ARG A 18 -20.60 5.30 -3.46
N TYR A 19 -19.43 4.72 -3.70
CA TYR A 19 -19.29 3.54 -4.57
C TYR A 19 -19.32 2.21 -3.81
N ASN A 20 -19.51 2.22 -2.49
CA ASN A 20 -19.39 1.04 -1.63
C ASN A 20 -18.12 0.23 -1.95
N ALA A 21 -16.99 0.94 -2.02
CA ALA A 21 -15.73 0.42 -2.52
C ALA A 21 -14.61 0.55 -1.49
N VAL A 22 -13.57 -0.25 -1.66
CA VAL A 22 -12.29 -0.05 -0.97
C VAL A 22 -11.44 0.89 -1.82
N LEU A 23 -11.11 2.06 -1.29
CA LEU A 23 -10.26 3.05 -1.95
C LEU A 23 -8.88 3.09 -1.31
N VAL A 24 -7.84 3.00 -2.14
CA VAL A 24 -6.43 3.14 -1.72
C VAL A 24 -5.93 4.53 -2.16
N GLU A 25 -5.90 5.48 -1.23
CA GLU A 25 -5.37 6.83 -1.46
C GLU A 25 -3.85 6.79 -1.28
N LYS A 26 -3.15 6.52 -2.38
CA LYS A 26 -1.68 6.45 -2.39
C LYS A 26 -1.07 7.80 -2.01
N GLY A 27 -0.20 7.77 -1.02
CA GLY A 27 0.55 8.90 -0.51
C GLY A 27 1.62 8.44 0.47
N ASN A 28 2.24 9.38 1.19
CA ASN A 28 3.10 9.05 2.32
C ASN A 28 2.60 9.83 3.56
N PRO A 29 1.74 9.25 4.41
CA PRO A 29 1.29 7.84 4.41
C PRO A 29 0.21 7.52 3.36
N THR A 30 -0.07 6.23 3.14
CA THR A 30 -1.19 5.78 2.31
C THR A 30 -2.43 5.55 3.18
N PHE A 31 -3.58 6.03 2.73
CA PHE A 31 -4.86 5.82 3.41
C PHE A 31 -5.70 4.75 2.69
N ILE A 32 -6.40 3.93 3.46
CA ILE A 32 -7.37 2.96 2.96
C ILE A 32 -8.74 3.38 3.47
N HIS A 33 -9.71 3.57 2.59
CA HIS A 33 -11.09 3.90 2.95
C HIS A 33 -12.01 2.74 2.56
N ALA A 34 -12.69 2.13 3.54
CA ALA A 34 -13.70 1.10 3.34
C ALA A 34 -14.69 1.09 4.52
N GLY A 35 -15.64 2.03 4.53
CA GLY A 35 -16.56 2.26 5.65
C GLY A 35 -15.89 2.94 6.86
N GLU A 36 -14.68 2.50 7.22
CA GLU A 36 -13.74 3.19 8.09
C GLU A 36 -12.45 3.55 7.33
N THR A 37 -11.58 4.34 7.96
CA THR A 37 -10.30 4.76 7.36
C THR A 37 -9.12 4.21 8.15
N TRP A 38 -8.20 3.54 7.47
CA TRP A 38 -6.94 3.09 8.04
C TRP A 38 -5.76 3.84 7.43
N VAL A 39 -4.70 3.99 8.20
CA VAL A 39 -3.45 4.60 7.77
C VAL A 39 -2.37 3.52 7.72
N VAL A 40 -1.74 3.37 6.56
CA VAL A 40 -0.57 2.51 6.40
C VAL A 40 0.66 3.39 6.24
N THR A 41 1.56 3.30 7.21
CA THR A 41 2.74 4.17 7.33
C THR A 41 4.02 3.56 6.78
N THR A 42 3.98 2.31 6.30
CA THR A 42 5.11 1.66 5.62
C THR A 42 5.25 2.17 4.19
N GLY A 43 6.50 2.24 3.73
CA GLY A 43 6.85 2.76 2.40
C GLY A 43 7.38 4.19 2.47
N GLY A 44 7.66 4.76 1.31
CA GLY A 44 8.32 6.05 1.24
C GLY A 44 8.60 6.49 -0.19
N PRO A 45 9.36 7.60 -0.36
CA PRO A 45 9.68 8.16 -1.68
C PRO A 45 10.37 7.16 -2.63
N GLU A 46 11.04 6.14 -2.10
CA GLU A 46 11.61 5.05 -2.90
C GLU A 46 10.59 4.30 -3.75
N LEU A 47 9.31 4.28 -3.35
CA LEU A 47 8.23 3.64 -4.09
C LEU A 47 7.61 4.58 -5.15
N ALA A 48 8.05 5.83 -5.26
CA ALA A 48 7.57 6.77 -6.27
C ALA A 48 8.28 6.58 -7.63
N THR A 49 8.54 5.33 -8.02
CA THR A 49 9.13 4.97 -9.31
C THR A 49 8.11 4.32 -10.23
N ILE A 50 8.40 4.35 -11.54
CA ILE A 50 7.48 3.82 -12.54
C ILE A 50 7.22 2.31 -12.32
N GLY A 51 5.94 1.94 -12.33
CA GLY A 51 5.49 0.55 -12.23
C GLY A 51 5.38 -0.03 -10.80
N THR A 52 5.83 0.65 -9.74
CA THR A 52 5.61 0.16 -8.36
C THR A 52 4.12 0.10 -8.02
N GLY A 53 3.32 1.03 -8.56
CA GLY A 53 1.87 1.01 -8.46
C GLY A 53 1.23 -0.25 -9.09
N ASP A 54 1.82 -0.79 -10.16
CA ASP A 54 1.34 -2.01 -10.80
C ASP A 54 1.67 -3.23 -9.93
N VAL A 55 2.83 -3.24 -9.27
CA VAL A 55 3.18 -4.26 -8.28
C VAL A 55 2.18 -4.25 -7.13
N LEU A 56 1.85 -3.07 -6.58
CA LEU A 56 0.83 -2.94 -5.54
C LEU A 56 -0.54 -3.45 -6.00
N ALA A 57 -0.99 -3.07 -7.20
CA ALA A 57 -2.26 -3.53 -7.75
C ALA A 57 -2.29 -5.06 -7.92
N GLY A 58 -1.19 -5.65 -8.41
CA GLY A 58 -1.03 -7.09 -8.52
C GLY A 58 -1.07 -7.81 -7.17
N MET A 59 -0.46 -7.23 -6.12
CA MET A 59 -0.54 -7.77 -4.76
C MET A 59 -1.98 -7.76 -4.21
N ILE A 60 -2.72 -6.66 -4.42
CA ILE A 60 -4.14 -6.57 -4.03
C ILE A 60 -4.95 -7.66 -4.75
N GLY A 61 -4.77 -7.78 -6.07
CA GLY A 61 -5.45 -8.80 -6.88
C GLY A 61 -5.12 -10.23 -6.43
N ALA A 62 -3.86 -10.52 -6.12
CA ALA A 62 -3.45 -11.83 -5.61
C ALA A 62 -4.09 -12.14 -4.24
N PHE A 63 -4.15 -11.16 -3.33
CA PHE A 63 -4.76 -11.31 -2.01
C PHE A 63 -6.27 -11.53 -2.11
N LEU A 64 -6.95 -10.79 -2.98
CA LEU A 64 -8.36 -11.02 -3.31
C LEU A 64 -8.59 -12.43 -3.88
N ALA A 65 -7.73 -12.88 -4.80
CA ALA A 65 -7.84 -14.21 -5.40
C ALA A 65 -7.63 -15.35 -4.37
N MET A 66 -6.90 -15.09 -3.28
CA MET A 66 -6.77 -16.01 -2.14
C MET A 66 -7.97 -15.98 -1.19
N GLY A 67 -8.97 -15.14 -1.44
CA GLY A 67 -10.20 -15.05 -0.63
C GLY A 67 -10.13 -14.10 0.55
N LEU A 68 -9.12 -13.21 0.61
CA LEU A 68 -9.10 -12.15 1.62
C LEU A 68 -10.24 -11.17 1.39
N GLN A 69 -10.80 -10.64 2.49
CA GLN A 69 -11.76 -9.55 2.40
C GLN A 69 -11.12 -8.32 1.72
N PRO A 70 -11.86 -7.53 0.92
CA PRO A 70 -11.26 -6.46 0.12
C PRO A 70 -10.46 -5.42 0.92
N ASP A 71 -10.94 -5.04 2.10
CA ASP A 71 -10.26 -4.10 3.00
C ASP A 71 -8.98 -4.72 3.59
N VAL A 72 -9.01 -6.02 3.94
CA VAL A 72 -7.85 -6.76 4.43
C VAL A 72 -6.81 -6.90 3.32
N ALA A 73 -7.23 -7.27 2.10
CA ALA A 73 -6.37 -7.38 0.94
C ALA A 73 -5.65 -6.06 0.63
N ALA A 74 -6.39 -4.95 0.63
CA ALA A 74 -5.81 -3.62 0.41
C ALA A 74 -4.79 -3.24 1.50
N ARG A 75 -5.16 -3.38 2.78
CA ARG A 75 -4.27 -3.05 3.91
C ARG A 75 -3.00 -3.89 3.90
N SER A 76 -3.14 -5.21 3.77
CA SER A 76 -2.01 -6.14 3.72
C SER A 76 -1.10 -5.86 2.53
N ALA A 77 -1.67 -5.59 1.35
CA ALA A 77 -0.87 -5.32 0.16
C ALA A 77 -0.07 -4.02 0.30
N VAL A 78 -0.69 -2.94 0.75
CA VAL A 78 0.01 -1.65 0.98
C VAL A 78 1.09 -1.80 2.05
N TYR A 79 0.81 -2.53 3.14
CA TYR A 79 1.79 -2.78 4.19
C TYR A 79 3.04 -3.51 3.65
N TRP A 80 2.85 -4.68 3.04
CA TRP A 80 3.96 -5.49 2.56
C TRP A 80 4.69 -4.87 1.36
N HIS A 81 3.98 -4.11 0.52
CA HIS A 81 4.59 -3.31 -0.54
C HIS A 81 5.53 -2.25 0.04
N GLY A 82 5.11 -1.57 1.11
CA GLY A 82 5.93 -0.64 1.87
C GLY A 82 7.19 -1.27 2.46
N VAL A 83 7.03 -2.39 3.17
CA VAL A 83 8.16 -3.12 3.78
C VAL A 83 9.15 -3.62 2.71
N ALA A 84 8.63 -4.19 1.61
CA ALA A 84 9.47 -4.65 0.50
C ALA A 84 10.25 -3.49 -0.15
N GLY A 85 9.61 -2.32 -0.33
CA GLY A 85 10.25 -1.11 -0.83
C GLY A 85 11.39 -0.63 0.09
N ALA A 86 11.13 -0.55 1.38
CA ALA A 86 12.14 -0.13 2.36
C ALA A 86 13.36 -1.06 2.38
N HIS A 87 13.14 -2.38 2.27
CA HIS A 87 14.23 -3.34 2.15
C HIS A 87 15.00 -3.19 0.84
N GLU A 88 14.30 -3.09 -0.30
CA GLU A 88 14.96 -3.01 -1.62
C GLU A 88 15.74 -1.70 -1.80
N LYS A 89 15.30 -0.60 -1.17
CA LYS A 89 16.02 0.68 -1.12
C LYS A 89 17.46 0.54 -0.63
N THR A 90 17.72 -0.39 0.30
CA THR A 90 19.07 -0.65 0.82
C THR A 90 20.03 -1.24 -0.24
N ARG A 91 19.48 -1.72 -1.35
CA ARG A 91 20.20 -2.41 -2.43
C ARG A 91 20.34 -1.54 -3.69
N GLY A 92 19.71 -0.37 -3.72
CA GLY A 92 19.76 0.58 -4.83
C GLY A 92 18.42 1.21 -5.14
N THR A 93 18.29 1.77 -6.35
CA THR A 93 17.02 2.34 -6.83
C THR A 93 15.95 1.25 -6.92
N VAL A 94 14.81 1.49 -6.27
CA VAL A 94 13.67 0.57 -6.33
C VAL A 94 13.01 0.69 -7.70
N THR A 95 12.90 -0.43 -8.40
CA THR A 95 12.15 -0.56 -9.66
C THR A 95 11.01 -1.55 -9.47
N ALA A 96 10.00 -1.54 -10.34
CA ALA A 96 8.96 -2.57 -10.30
C ALA A 96 9.53 -4.00 -10.33
N ALA A 97 10.56 -4.24 -11.15
CA ALA A 97 11.21 -5.54 -11.31
C ALA A 97 12.02 -5.96 -10.06
N SER A 98 12.72 -5.04 -9.41
CA SER A 98 13.42 -5.36 -8.16
C SER A 98 12.44 -5.56 -7.00
N LEU A 99 11.37 -4.75 -6.98
CA LEU A 99 10.34 -4.78 -5.94
C LEU A 99 9.53 -6.07 -5.94
N ILE A 100 9.10 -6.57 -7.11
CA ILE A 100 8.36 -7.85 -7.18
C ILE A 100 9.20 -9.02 -6.64
N GLY A 101 10.51 -9.00 -6.90
CA GLY A 101 11.45 -9.95 -6.30
C GLY A 101 11.57 -9.80 -4.78
N ALA A 102 11.52 -8.57 -4.26
CA ALA A 102 11.54 -8.29 -2.83
C ALA A 102 10.26 -8.76 -2.12
N VAL A 103 9.08 -8.49 -2.69
CA VAL A 103 7.78 -8.91 -2.13
C VAL A 103 7.75 -10.41 -1.82
N SER A 104 8.25 -11.24 -2.76
CA SER A 104 8.30 -12.70 -2.59
C SER A 104 9.15 -13.12 -1.37
N ARG A 105 10.22 -12.39 -1.05
CA ARG A 105 11.08 -12.67 0.11
C ARG A 105 10.45 -12.21 1.41
N THR A 106 9.79 -11.06 1.40
CA THR A 106 9.27 -10.41 2.60
C THR A 106 7.98 -11.06 3.10
N VAL A 107 7.06 -11.43 2.20
CA VAL A 107 5.78 -12.05 2.56
C VAL A 107 5.94 -13.49 3.06
N VAL A 108 6.96 -14.21 2.59
CA VAL A 108 7.20 -15.63 2.94
C VAL A 108 8.09 -15.79 4.18
N SER A 109 8.88 -14.78 4.53
CA SER A 109 9.75 -14.80 5.71
C SER A 109 9.66 -13.46 6.44
N PRO A 110 8.58 -13.23 7.22
CA PRO A 110 8.51 -12.07 8.10
C PRO A 110 9.64 -12.22 9.14
N ARG A 111 10.76 -11.53 8.95
CA ARG A 111 11.71 -11.38 10.06
C ARG A 111 10.98 -10.53 11.10
N SER A 112 10.99 -11.02 12.35
CA SER A 112 10.49 -10.30 13.51
C SER A 112 11.08 -8.88 13.55
N ASP A 113 10.24 -7.96 13.98
CA ASP A 113 10.59 -6.55 14.17
C ASP A 113 11.86 -6.43 15.04
N PRO A 114 12.88 -5.63 14.67
CA PRO A 114 14.01 -5.34 15.55
C PRO A 114 13.64 -4.58 16.84
N SER A 115 12.34 -4.31 17.07
CA SER A 115 11.81 -3.78 18.32
C SER A 115 11.07 -4.79 19.23
N GLU A 116 11.14 -6.09 18.95
CA GLU A 116 10.85 -7.18 19.92
C GLU A 116 12.08 -7.62 20.73
#